data_AF-A0A0C1C1G4-F1
#
_entry.id   AF-A0A0C1C1G4-F1
#
_cell.length_a   1.000
_cell.length_b   1.000
_cell.length_c   1.000
_cell.angle_alpha   90.00
_cell.angle_beta   90.00
_cell.angle_gamma   90.00
#
_symmetry.space_group_name_H-M   'P 1'
#
loop_
_entity.id
_entity.type
_entity.pdbx_description
1 polymer ?
#
loop_
_entity_poly.entity_id
_entity_poly.type
_entity_poly.pdbx_seq_one_letter_code
_entity_poly.pdbx_strand_id
1 'polypeptide(L)'
;MDRSKSSLTNEKISRKFGNQFDLVNYAIKLAENMIKTGRDARVRTDSQNRALQVLAEISEDKDRFDEIITHVDTTNQPQAHSKPESSKRPPRKNI
;
A
#
# COMPACT_ATOMS: atom_id res chain seq x y z
N MET A 1 14.89 -34.15 7.26
CA MET A 1 15.46 -33.07 6.44
C MET A 1 15.68 -31.88 7.35
N ASP A 2 16.89 -31.73 7.85
CA ASP A 2 17.27 -30.66 8.77
C ASP A 2 17.43 -29.38 7.94
N ARG A 3 16.41 -28.52 7.92
CA ARG A 3 16.53 -27.19 7.32
C ARG A 3 17.42 -26.42 8.28
N SER A 4 18.73 -26.49 8.02
CA SER A 4 19.77 -25.63 8.60
C SER A 4 19.15 -24.34 9.08
N LYS A 5 19.14 -24.14 10.41
CA LYS A 5 18.86 -22.87 11.09
C LYS A 5 19.83 -21.82 10.54
N SER A 6 19.56 -21.32 9.35
CA SER A 6 20.19 -20.15 8.80
C SER A 6 19.67 -19.01 9.67
N SER A 7 20.42 -18.70 10.72
CA SER A 7 20.11 -17.58 11.59
C SER A 7 20.01 -16.35 10.71
N LEU A 8 18.80 -15.78 10.60
CA LEU A 8 18.57 -14.56 9.85
C LEU A 8 19.39 -13.47 10.51
N THR A 9 20.48 -13.09 9.85
CA THR A 9 21.51 -12.19 10.36
C THR A 9 21.50 -10.94 9.50
N ASN A 10 21.52 -9.77 10.15
CA ASN A 10 21.48 -8.49 9.46
C ASN A 10 22.72 -8.29 8.57
N GLU A 11 23.81 -8.98 8.86
CA GLU A 11 25.07 -8.97 8.14
C GLU A 11 24.95 -9.49 6.70
N LYS A 12 24.03 -10.43 6.45
CA LYS A 12 23.77 -10.92 5.08
C LYS A 12 22.94 -9.89 4.30
N ILE A 13 22.00 -9.25 4.98
CA ILE A 13 21.05 -8.32 4.39
C ILE A 13 21.69 -6.96 4.11
N SER A 14 22.53 -6.47 5.02
CA SER A 14 23.15 -5.14 4.96
C SER A 14 24.03 -4.93 3.73
N ARG A 15 24.59 -6.01 3.15
CA ARG A 15 25.39 -5.93 1.91
C ARG A 15 24.60 -5.48 0.68
N LYS A 16 23.26 -5.61 0.69
CA LYS A 16 22.38 -5.15 -0.41
C LYS A 16 22.15 -3.64 -0.38
N PHE A 17 22.51 -2.96 0.70
CA PHE A 17 22.17 -1.56 0.94
C PHE A 17 23.41 -0.72 1.21
N GLY A 18 23.38 0.55 0.81
CA GLY A 18 24.51 1.46 1.04
C GLY A 18 24.73 1.77 2.52
N ASN A 19 23.65 1.72 3.32
CA ASN A 19 23.70 1.89 4.77
C ASN A 19 22.51 1.20 5.45
N GLN A 20 22.51 1.16 6.79
CA GLN A 20 21.45 0.50 7.57
C GLN A 20 20.10 1.23 7.51
N PHE A 21 20.08 2.56 7.37
CA PHE A 21 18.84 3.32 7.22
C PHE A 21 18.14 3.01 5.89
N ASP A 22 18.91 2.80 4.81
CA ASP A 22 18.35 2.40 3.50
C ASP A 22 17.64 1.05 3.59
N LEU A 23 18.24 0.09 4.30
CA LEU A 23 17.63 -1.20 4.59
C LEU A 23 16.30 -1.01 5.35
N VAL A 24 16.29 -0.23 6.42
CA VAL A 24 15.08 0.00 7.22
C VAL A 24 13.99 0.66 6.38
N ASN A 25 14.33 1.71 5.64
CA ASN A 25 13.39 2.42 4.76
C ASN A 25 12.83 1.51 3.67
N TYR A 26 13.66 0.66 3.08
CA TYR A 26 13.24 -0.33 2.10
C TYR A 26 12.28 -1.36 2.71
N ALA A 27 12.63 -1.91 3.88
CA ALA A 27 11.80 -2.89 4.59
C ALA A 27 10.42 -2.31 4.96
N ILE A 28 10.36 -1.04 5.39
CA ILE A 28 9.09 -0.35 5.67
C ILE A 28 8.22 -0.27 4.42
N LYS A 29 8.79 0.17 3.29
CA LYS A 29 8.05 0.25 2.01
C LYS A 29 7.55 -1.11 1.55
N LEU A 30 8.37 -2.16 1.71
CA LEU A 30 7.97 -3.52 1.34
C LEU A 30 6.83 -4.02 2.24
N ALA A 31 6.91 -3.79 3.55
CA ALA A 31 5.84 -4.12 4.49
C ALA A 31 4.54 -3.38 4.14
N GLU A 32 4.63 -2.09 3.83
CA GLU A 32 3.49 -1.28 3.40
C GLU A 32 2.85 -1.81 2.12
N ASN A 33 3.67 -2.16 1.12
CA ASN A 33 3.19 -2.79 -0.11
C ASN A 33 2.50 -4.13 0.16
N MET A 34 3.05 -4.95 1.05
CA MET A 34 2.44 -6.22 1.46
C MET A 34 1.07 -6.03 2.09
N ILE A 35 0.92 -5.00 2.92
CA ILE A 35 -0.34 -4.67 3.58
C ILE A 35 -1.35 -4.16 2.56
N LYS A 36 -0.96 -3.21 1.70
CA LYS A 36 -1.85 -2.58 0.71
C LYS A 36 -2.36 -3.56 -0.35
N THR A 37 -1.51 -4.50 -0.78
CA THR A 37 -1.89 -5.50 -1.78
C THR A 37 -2.56 -6.73 -1.18
N GLY A 38 -2.49 -6.91 0.15
CA GLY A 38 -2.98 -8.10 0.83
C GLY A 38 -2.19 -9.37 0.51
N ARG A 39 -1.02 -9.27 -0.14
CA ARG A 39 -0.23 -10.43 -0.52
C ARG A 39 0.34 -11.16 0.70
N ASP A 40 0.51 -12.46 0.55
CA ASP A 40 1.24 -13.30 1.49
C ASP A 40 2.77 -13.14 1.34
N ALA A 41 3.47 -13.59 2.38
CA ALA A 41 4.93 -13.67 2.36
C ALA A 41 5.39 -14.79 1.41
N ARG A 42 6.41 -14.51 0.60
CA ARG A 42 6.99 -15.46 -0.37
C ARG A 42 7.99 -16.42 0.28
N VAL A 43 8.52 -16.02 1.43
CA VAL A 43 9.38 -16.85 2.25
C VAL A 43 8.57 -17.34 3.44
N ARG A 44 8.54 -18.66 3.62
CA ARG A 44 7.85 -19.27 4.74
C ARG A 44 8.66 -19.07 6.01
N THR A 45 8.08 -18.37 6.97
CA THR A 45 8.61 -18.24 8.33
C THR A 45 7.67 -18.93 9.31
N ASP A 46 8.22 -19.46 10.41
CA ASP A 46 7.39 -20.05 11.48
C ASP A 46 6.68 -18.97 12.33
N SER A 47 6.94 -17.69 12.05
CA SER A 47 6.32 -16.54 12.72
C SER A 47 5.29 -15.85 11.82
N GLN A 48 4.25 -15.31 12.46
CA GLN A 48 3.31 -14.36 11.84
C GLN A 48 3.81 -12.90 11.91
N ASN A 49 4.99 -12.66 12.50
CA ASN A 49 5.55 -11.31 12.57
C ASN A 49 5.92 -10.81 11.17
N ARG A 50 5.20 -9.79 10.70
CA ARG A 50 5.37 -9.20 9.37
C ARG A 50 6.78 -8.63 9.14
N ALA A 51 7.40 -8.06 10.16
CA ALA A 51 8.77 -7.55 10.05
C ALA A 51 9.77 -8.69 9.80
N LEU A 52 9.58 -9.84 10.46
CA LEU A 52 10.43 -11.01 10.24
C LEU A 52 10.24 -11.58 8.82
N GLN A 53 8.99 -11.64 8.34
CA GLN A 53 8.68 -12.09 6.97
C GLN A 53 9.34 -11.21 5.91
N VAL A 54 9.31 -9.88 6.11
CA VAL A 54 9.97 -8.91 5.23
C VAL A 54 11.48 -9.13 5.20
N LEU A 55 12.12 -9.22 6.37
CA LEU A 55 13.58 -9.47 6.43
C LEU A 55 13.95 -10.82 5.81
N ALA A 56 13.11 -11.84 5.98
CA ALA A 56 13.31 -13.14 5.34
C ALA A 56 13.23 -13.05 3.81
N GLU A 57 12.23 -12.35 3.25
CA GLU A 57 12.14 -12.10 1.80
C GLU A 57 13.37 -11.37 1.26
N ILE A 58 13.84 -10.33 1.96
CA ILE A 58 15.03 -9.57 1.56
C ILE A 58 16.28 -10.46 1.57
N SER A 59 16.40 -11.34 2.57
CA SER A 59 17.55 -12.23 2.72
C SER A 59 17.65 -13.37 1.70
N GLU A 60 16.53 -13.70 1.06
CA GLU A 60 16.41 -14.73 0.02
C GLU A 60 16.24 -14.13 -1.39
N ASP A 61 16.39 -12.81 -1.55
CA ASP A 61 16.20 -12.09 -2.82
C ASP A 61 14.83 -12.33 -3.48
N LYS A 62 13.81 -12.49 -2.62
CA LYS A 62 12.39 -12.66 -3.00
C LYS A 62 11.55 -11.42 -2.70
N ASP A 63 12.19 -10.37 -2.21
CA ASP A 63 11.61 -9.05 -2.01
C ASP A 63 11.23 -8.42 -3.35
N ARG A 64 9.92 -8.33 -3.62
CA ARG A 64 9.37 -7.58 -4.76
C ARG A 64 8.08 -6.87 -4.40
N PHE A 65 7.89 -5.72 -5.02
CA PHE A 65 6.70 -4.87 -4.89
C PHE A 65 5.64 -5.34 -5.87
N ASP A 66 4.43 -5.54 -5.36
CA ASP A 66 3.26 -5.86 -6.18
C ASP A 66 2.50 -4.58 -6.54
N GLU A 67 1.78 -4.60 -7.65
CA GLU A 67 0.99 -3.46 -8.10
C GLU A 67 -0.16 -3.17 -7.11
N ILE A 68 -0.32 -1.91 -6.72
CA ILE A 68 -1.39 -1.50 -5.81
C ILE A 68 -2.59 -1.11 -6.68
N ILE A 69 -3.62 -1.96 -6.66
CA ILE A 69 -4.89 -1.65 -7.33
C ILE A 69 -5.62 -0.60 -6.49
N THR A 70 -5.44 0.68 -6.80
CA THR A 70 -6.26 1.75 -6.22
C THR A 70 -7.59 1.82 -6.96
N HIS A 71 -8.64 1.27 -6.36
CA HIS A 71 -10.00 1.62 -6.75
C HIS A 71 -10.25 3.06 -6.32
N VAL A 72 -10.20 3.98 -7.28
CA VAL A 72 -10.55 5.39 -7.04
C VAL A 72 -12.07 5.45 -6.97
N ASP A 73 -12.63 5.35 -5.77
CA ASP A 73 -14.05 5.58 -5.54
C ASP A 73 -14.36 7.02 -5.97
N THR A 74 -14.91 7.17 -7.18
CA THR A 74 -15.21 8.46 -7.82
C THR A 74 -16.53 9.01 -7.27
N THR A 75 -16.72 9.01 -5.95
CA THR A 75 -18.03 9.27 -5.31
C THR A 75 -18.16 10.64 -4.66
N ASN A 76 -17.15 11.52 -4.78
CA ASN A 76 -17.25 12.91 -4.30
C ASN A 76 -17.11 13.92 -5.45
N GLN A 77 -18.04 13.88 -6.41
CA GLN A 77 -18.39 15.12 -7.12
C GLN A 77 -19.40 15.88 -6.24
N PRO A 78 -19.10 17.10 -5.78
CA PRO A 78 -20.10 17.94 -5.15
C PRO A 78 -21.20 18.23 -6.17
N GLN A 79 -22.42 17.77 -5.89
CA GLN A 79 -23.60 18.16 -6.66
C GLN A 79 -23.71 19.69 -6.61
N ALA A 80 -23.40 20.35 -7.73
CA ALA A 80 -23.68 21.76 -7.89
C ALA A 80 -25.20 21.95 -7.76
N HIS A 81 -25.65 22.44 -6.62
CA HIS A 81 -27.00 22.99 -6.47
C HIS A 81 -27.13 24.19 -7.40
N SER A 82 -27.65 23.92 -8.61
CA SER A 82 -28.17 24.95 -9.50
C SER A 82 -29.23 25.74 -8.76
N LYS A 83 -28.97 27.04 -8.58
CA LYS A 83 -29.87 28.02 -7.95
C LYS A 83 -31.28 27.93 -8.56
N PRO A 84 -32.36 28.09 -7.77
CA PRO A 84 -33.70 28.17 -8.33
C PRO A 84 -33.83 29.44 -9.18
N GLU A 85 -34.15 29.21 -10.45
CA GLU A 85 -34.43 30.23 -11.44
C GLU A 85 -35.63 31.07 -10.99
N SER A 86 -35.43 32.40 -11.00
CA SER A 86 -36.42 33.39 -10.61
C SER A 86 -37.73 33.21 -11.39
N SER A 87 -38.81 33.00 -10.63
CA SER A 87 -40.19 32.89 -11.09
C SER A 87 -40.58 34.11 -11.95
N LYS A 88 -40.72 33.89 -13.27
CA LYS A 88 -41.31 34.88 -14.20
C LYS A 88 -42.79 35.02 -13.88
N ARG A 89 -43.21 36.17 -13.31
CA ARG A 89 -44.63 36.55 -13.20
C ARG A 89 -45.22 36.71 -14.61
N PRO A 90 -46.40 36.15 -14.92
CA PRO A 90 -47.07 36.45 -16.18
C PRO A 90 -47.66 37.87 -16.15
N PRO A 91 -47.77 38.56 -17.30
CA PRO A 91 -48.36 39.89 -17.37
C PRO A 91 -49.87 39.83 -17.07
N ARG A 92 -50.35 40.74 -16.22
CA ARG A 92 -51.78 40.98 -16.02
C ARG A 92 -52.37 41.54 -17.33
N LYS A 93 -53.38 40.87 -17.88
CA LYS A 93 -54.25 41.45 -18.91
C LYS A 93 -55.21 42.44 -18.22
N ASN A 94 -55.22 43.68 -18.69
CA ASN A 94 -56.21 44.67 -18.30
C ASN A 94 -57.56 44.31 -18.97
N ILE A 95 -58.63 44.29 -18.16
CA ILE A 95 -60.03 44.41 -18.59
C ILE A 95 -60.54 45.69 -17.96
#